data_AF-A0AA39PUN6-F1
#
_entry.id   AF-A0AA39PUN6-F1
#
_cell.length_a   1.000
_cell.length_b   1.000
_cell.length_c   1.000
_cell.angle_alpha   90.00
_cell.angle_beta   90.00
_cell.angle_gamma   90.00
#
_symmetry.space_group_name_H-M   'P 1'
#
loop_
_entity.id
_entity.type
_entity.pdbx_description
1 polymer ?
#
loop_
_entity_poly.entity_id
_entity_poly.type
_entity_poly.pdbx_seq_one_letter_code
_entity_poly.pdbx_strand_id
1 'polypeptide(L)'
;RIQCARYALHILSNAGLRSHALVILIDRDRIQLSYYDRSAIIVSQAVDLANSDHEIPFIAMQIGCHRLTRKQRGILDDIITDPYLTDFNRFNMISKDPEQLFSGLEMNLKKDRKPIKLILGPLVYRQRGLFRRHTCVIRATCTKWAGKKLVVKISWPSASRKSEKELLDIAIAKAKEMAKPGETHWVLNHLPNILHEQDFKFEDDDSVQRLLAEMVHEGEYVGGRDGAYDERVLRITISEELFPITSLRNDRDYAQVFVDILQCHKWLYDYPEILHRDISMANIMYRMDDEGNVLGVLIDFDLSSLVPIKEATSLRRTGTPPYMAFDLLKERTDSGPHLYRHDLEALYYVMLMICCRHSIINEVQPNGVSQLEEISAHFSEWFDCQMSWNILAKVKTSFFTDDDEPLPVSPCFEGFHSWLNIIHNQFAEGITERARSKKQAVAGSRQAIPLPVEINIQRRAPVLPPQKAVTEPFDDATLGGHVDYTEFLIEMWIFKGEQLIVRNKDQLPAAEPS
;
A
#
# COMPACT_ATOMS: atom_id res chain seq x y z
N ARG A 1 28.83 8.77 -6.36
CA ARG A 1 27.48 8.24 -6.74
C ARG A 1 26.49 8.21 -5.58
N ILE A 2 26.74 7.50 -4.46
CA ILE A 2 25.83 7.48 -3.28
C ILE A 2 25.57 8.89 -2.73
N GLN A 3 26.61 9.72 -2.65
CA GLN A 3 26.49 11.11 -2.20
C GLN A 3 25.55 11.94 -3.08
N CYS A 4 25.68 11.87 -4.42
CA CYS A 4 24.79 12.58 -5.35
C CYS A 4 23.33 12.14 -5.18
N ALA A 5 23.09 10.83 -5.05
CA ALA A 5 21.77 10.29 -4.78
C ALA A 5 21.18 10.81 -3.45
N ARG A 6 21.99 10.92 -2.39
CA ARG A 6 21.57 11.52 -1.12
C ARG A 6 21.20 13.00 -1.26
N TYR A 7 21.96 13.78 -2.02
CA TYR A 7 21.63 15.18 -2.30
C TYR A 7 20.36 15.31 -3.13
N ALA A 8 20.22 14.52 -4.19
CA ALA A 8 18.99 14.47 -4.99
C ALA A 8 17.78 14.13 -4.12
N LEU A 9 17.88 13.10 -3.26
CA LEU A 9 16.83 12.73 -2.31
C LEU A 9 16.45 13.90 -1.39
N HIS A 10 17.44 14.62 -0.90
CA HIS A 10 17.24 15.77 -0.01
C HIS A 10 16.52 16.93 -0.74
N ILE A 11 16.97 17.28 -1.95
CA ILE A 11 16.34 18.32 -2.78
C ILE A 11 14.89 17.95 -3.08
N LEU A 12 14.68 16.71 -3.52
CA LEU A 12 13.38 16.18 -3.90
C LEU A 12 12.42 15.97 -2.72
N SER A 13 12.91 15.96 -1.49
CA SER A 13 12.08 15.79 -0.30
C SER A 13 11.89 17.09 0.48
N ASN A 14 12.88 17.97 0.53
CA ASN A 14 12.91 19.07 1.50
C ASN A 14 12.98 20.47 0.88
N ALA A 15 13.18 20.62 -0.43
CA ALA A 15 13.41 21.93 -1.06
C ALA A 15 12.20 22.39 -1.88
N GLY A 16 11.05 22.59 -1.21
CA GLY A 16 9.77 22.89 -1.85
C GLY A 16 9.20 21.70 -2.64
N LEU A 17 8.11 21.94 -3.38
CA LEU A 17 7.56 20.93 -4.28
C LEU A 17 8.37 20.89 -5.57
N ARG A 18 8.90 19.70 -5.91
CA ARG A 18 9.76 19.51 -7.07
C ARG A 18 9.38 18.32 -7.93
N SER A 19 9.53 18.47 -9.25
CA SER A 19 9.36 17.39 -10.21
C SER A 19 10.63 16.56 -10.44
N HIS A 20 11.79 17.21 -10.36
CA HIS A 20 13.09 16.57 -10.51
C HIS A 20 14.18 17.36 -9.77
N ALA A 21 15.38 16.79 -9.72
CA ALA A 21 16.58 17.44 -9.20
C ALA A 21 17.76 17.27 -10.15
N LEU A 22 18.57 18.33 -10.25
CA LEU A 22 19.85 18.33 -10.93
C LEU A 22 20.97 18.35 -9.89
N VAL A 23 21.95 17.46 -10.04
CA VAL A 23 23.11 17.36 -9.15
C VAL A 23 24.36 17.28 -9.99
N ILE A 24 25.36 18.10 -9.66
CA ILE A 24 26.67 18.09 -10.32
C ILE A 24 27.64 17.32 -9.42
N LEU A 25 28.30 16.31 -9.97
CA LEU A 25 29.45 15.64 -9.36
C LEU A 25 30.72 16.27 -9.90
N ILE A 26 31.58 16.74 -8.99
CA ILE A 26 32.93 17.19 -9.30
C ILE A 26 33.88 16.20 -8.64
N ASP A 27 34.73 15.55 -9.45
CA ASP A 27 35.75 14.60 -9.00
C ASP A 27 37.09 14.99 -9.63
N ARG A 28 37.95 15.65 -8.84
CA ARG A 28 39.22 16.24 -9.29
C ARG A 28 39.02 17.19 -10.47
N ASP A 29 39.38 16.75 -11.67
CA ASP A 29 39.32 17.45 -12.96
C ASP A 29 38.08 17.07 -13.78
N ARG A 30 37.17 16.23 -13.26
CA ARG A 30 35.99 15.77 -14.00
C ARG A 30 34.71 16.31 -13.42
N ILE A 31 33.80 16.71 -14.31
CA ILE A 31 32.46 17.16 -13.96
C ILE A 31 31.42 16.27 -14.65
N GLN A 32 30.41 15.83 -13.89
CA GLN A 32 29.26 15.10 -14.42
C GLN A 32 27.97 15.75 -13.93
N LEU A 33 27.04 15.99 -14.86
CA LEU A 33 25.69 16.42 -14.53
C LEU A 33 24.79 15.18 -14.39
N SER A 34 23.98 15.16 -13.35
CA SER A 34 23.02 14.09 -13.11
C SER A 34 21.63 14.65 -12.89
N TYR A 35 20.67 14.07 -13.60
CA TYR A 35 19.24 14.31 -13.46
C TYR A 35 18.60 13.17 -12.67
N TYR A 36 17.72 13.54 -11.74
CA TYR A 36 16.98 12.61 -10.90
C TYR A 36 15.50 13.01 -10.90
N ASP A 37 14.64 12.13 -11.39
CA ASP A 37 13.20 12.17 -11.10
C ASP A 37 12.73 10.88 -10.45
N ARG A 38 11.41 10.65 -10.43
CA ARG A 38 10.79 9.47 -9.80
C ARG A 38 10.78 8.23 -10.68
N SER A 39 11.15 8.37 -11.94
CA SER A 39 11.09 7.36 -12.99
C SER A 39 12.49 6.92 -13.44
N ALA A 40 13.47 7.84 -13.50
CA ALA A 40 14.79 7.61 -14.06
C ALA A 40 15.88 8.44 -13.37
N ILE A 41 17.11 7.95 -13.50
CA ILE A 41 18.34 8.71 -13.25
C ILE A 41 19.11 8.76 -14.56
N ILE A 42 19.55 9.96 -14.93
CA ILE A 42 20.36 10.18 -16.12
C ILE A 42 21.65 10.83 -15.68
N VAL A 43 22.76 10.34 -16.22
CA VAL A 43 24.10 10.83 -15.90
C VAL A 43 24.78 11.15 -17.21
N SER A 44 25.23 12.40 -17.37
CA SER A 44 26.00 12.83 -18.53
C SER A 44 27.33 12.07 -18.61
N GLN A 45 27.94 12.09 -19.80
CA GLN A 45 29.37 11.79 -19.90
C GLN A 45 30.18 12.78 -19.03
N ALA A 46 31.34 12.34 -18.57
CA ALA A 46 32.23 13.17 -17.78
C ALA A 46 32.93 14.21 -18.66
N VAL A 47 32.80 15.47 -18.27
CA VAL A 47 33.53 16.59 -18.85
C VAL A 47 34.85 16.70 -18.10
N ASP A 48 35.93 16.34 -18.79
CA ASP A 48 37.30 16.45 -18.27
C ASP A 48 37.84 17.88 -18.49
N LEU A 49 38.00 18.63 -17.41
CA LEU A 49 38.47 20.02 -17.40
C LEU A 49 39.94 20.17 -17.80
N ALA A 50 40.73 19.10 -17.74
CA ALA A 50 42.12 19.12 -18.21
C ALA A 50 42.21 18.91 -19.73
N ASN A 51 41.11 18.50 -20.38
CA ASN A 51 41.04 18.32 -21.82
C ASN A 51 40.51 19.59 -22.51
N SER A 52 41.33 20.19 -23.37
CA SER A 52 40.94 21.36 -24.18
C SER A 52 39.72 21.10 -25.06
N ASP A 53 39.50 19.87 -25.52
CA ASP A 53 38.35 19.52 -26.36
C ASP A 53 37.02 19.60 -25.58
N HIS A 54 37.08 19.59 -24.25
CA HIS A 54 35.93 19.64 -23.35
C HIS A 54 35.62 21.05 -22.83
N GLU A 55 36.41 22.06 -23.18
CA GLU A 55 36.18 23.45 -22.78
C GLU A 55 34.80 23.96 -23.27
N ILE A 56 34.47 23.69 -24.54
CA ILE A 56 33.18 24.08 -25.12
C ILE A 56 32.01 23.36 -24.43
N PRO A 57 31.99 22.01 -24.27
CA PRO A 57 30.99 21.31 -23.48
C PRO A 57 30.82 21.83 -22.05
N PHE A 58 31.92 22.16 -21.36
CA PHE A 58 31.87 22.72 -20.01
C PHE A 58 31.15 24.07 -19.97
N ILE A 59 31.53 25.00 -20.85
CA ILE A 59 30.90 26.34 -20.93
C ILE A 59 29.42 26.20 -21.33
N ALA A 60 29.13 25.35 -22.33
CA ALA A 60 27.76 25.10 -22.78
C ALA A 60 26.87 24.58 -21.65
N MET A 61 27.37 23.65 -20.81
CA MET A 61 26.66 23.15 -19.65
C MET A 61 26.34 24.26 -18.64
N GLN A 62 27.31 25.12 -18.31
CA GLN A 62 27.08 26.23 -17.36
C GLN A 62 26.03 27.23 -17.89
N ILE A 63 26.14 27.62 -19.16
CA ILE A 63 25.18 28.51 -19.81
C ILE A 63 23.79 27.86 -19.83
N GLY A 64 23.71 26.57 -20.21
CA GLY A 64 22.47 25.80 -20.21
C GLY A 64 21.81 25.82 -18.83
N CYS A 65 22.55 25.43 -17.79
CA CYS A 65 22.05 25.44 -16.41
C CYS A 65 21.64 26.83 -15.93
N HIS A 66 22.31 27.90 -16.37
CA HIS A 66 21.94 29.26 -15.98
C HIS A 66 20.62 29.72 -16.62
N ARG A 67 20.35 29.32 -17.87
CA ARG A 67 19.17 29.73 -18.64
C ARG A 67 17.87 29.03 -18.24
N LEU A 68 17.94 27.94 -17.48
CA LEU A 68 16.75 27.20 -17.05
C LEU A 68 15.82 28.07 -16.19
N THR A 69 14.54 28.10 -16.57
CA THR A 69 13.46 28.66 -15.74
C THR A 69 13.30 27.86 -14.45
N ARG A 70 12.53 28.37 -13.47
CA ARG A 70 12.25 27.64 -12.22
C ARG A 70 11.60 26.28 -12.48
N LYS A 71 10.59 26.23 -13.36
CA LYS A 71 9.92 25.01 -13.79
C LYS A 71 10.89 24.03 -14.45
N GLN A 72 11.78 24.52 -15.33
CA GLN A 72 12.82 23.71 -15.97
C GLN A 72 13.93 23.24 -15.01
N ARG A 73 14.06 23.86 -13.83
CA ARG A 73 14.89 23.36 -12.70
C ARG A 73 14.10 22.41 -11.78
N GLY A 74 12.88 22.06 -12.17
CA GLY A 74 11.99 21.16 -11.46
C GLY A 74 11.26 21.79 -10.29
N ILE A 75 11.20 23.13 -10.17
CA ILE A 75 10.51 23.82 -9.08
C ILE A 75 9.05 24.08 -9.49
N LEU A 76 8.09 23.67 -8.65
CA LEU A 76 6.65 23.77 -8.92
C LEU A 76 5.99 24.84 -8.03
N ASP A 77 6.42 26.10 -8.23
CA ASP A 77 6.00 27.26 -7.43
C ASP A 77 4.62 27.84 -7.81
N ASP A 78 4.09 27.40 -8.95
CA ASP A 78 2.71 27.62 -9.38
C ASP A 78 1.71 26.77 -8.57
N ILE A 79 2.14 25.60 -8.09
CA ILE A 79 1.31 24.70 -7.27
C ILE A 79 1.45 25.04 -5.78
N ILE A 80 2.68 25.10 -5.26
CA ILE A 80 2.92 25.53 -3.87
C ILE A 80 3.72 26.82 -3.92
N THR A 81 3.06 27.91 -3.55
CA THR A 81 3.72 29.20 -3.46
C THR A 81 4.60 29.20 -2.22
N ASP A 82 5.90 29.07 -2.44
CA ASP A 82 6.92 29.14 -1.41
C ASP A 82 7.67 30.47 -1.48
N PRO A 83 7.41 31.42 -0.56
CA PRO A 83 8.12 32.70 -0.51
C PRO A 83 9.65 32.56 -0.41
N TYR A 84 10.17 31.42 0.06
CA TYR A 84 11.61 31.12 0.09
C TYR A 84 12.26 31.19 -1.29
N LEU A 85 11.55 30.81 -2.35
CA LEU A 85 12.09 30.82 -3.71
C LEU A 85 12.34 32.25 -4.24
N THR A 86 11.79 33.25 -3.55
CA THR A 86 11.90 34.68 -3.89
C THR A 86 12.72 35.51 -2.89
N ASP A 87 12.91 35.05 -1.65
CA ASP A 87 13.63 35.79 -0.61
C ASP A 87 14.61 34.90 0.17
N PHE A 88 15.90 34.99 -0.19
CA PHE A 88 16.98 34.24 0.45
C PHE A 88 17.23 34.61 1.92
N ASN A 89 16.81 35.80 2.37
CA ASN A 89 17.10 36.28 3.73
C ASN A 89 16.29 35.56 4.81
N ARG A 90 15.22 34.86 4.42
CA ARG A 90 14.36 34.10 5.34
C ARG A 90 14.93 32.75 5.77
N PHE A 91 16.06 32.29 5.21
CA PHE A 91 16.70 31.01 5.57
C PHE A 91 16.98 30.88 7.08
N ASN A 92 17.24 32.00 7.76
CA ASN A 92 17.52 32.03 9.20
C ASN A 92 16.26 32.05 10.09
N MET A 93 15.06 32.19 9.52
CA MET A 93 13.79 32.36 10.25
C MET A 93 12.83 31.17 10.10
N ILE A 94 13.12 30.22 9.22
CA ILE A 94 12.28 29.05 8.99
C ILE A 94 12.63 27.98 10.03
N SER A 95 11.61 27.32 10.56
CA SER A 95 11.82 26.16 11.42
C SER A 95 12.63 25.11 10.67
N LYS A 96 13.77 24.70 11.23
CA LYS A 96 14.54 23.55 10.72
C LYS A 96 13.83 22.22 10.99
N ASP A 97 12.68 22.28 11.67
CA ASP A 97 11.81 21.14 11.93
C ASP A 97 11.20 20.62 10.60
N PRO A 98 11.52 19.38 10.20
CA PRO A 98 10.93 18.76 9.02
C PRO A 98 9.40 18.67 9.05
N GLU A 99 8.78 18.67 10.23
CA GLU A 99 7.32 18.63 10.38
C GLU A 99 6.65 19.94 9.99
N GLN A 100 7.34 21.06 10.16
CA GLN A 100 6.81 22.39 9.87
C GLN A 100 7.14 22.88 8.45
N LEU A 101 7.80 22.05 7.63
CA LEU A 101 8.34 22.47 6.34
C LEU A 101 7.32 23.14 5.41
N PHE A 102 6.08 22.63 5.38
CA PHE A 102 5.01 23.16 4.53
C PHE A 102 4.08 24.12 5.27
N SER A 103 4.27 24.31 6.58
CA SER A 103 3.31 25.05 7.41
C SER A 103 3.25 26.53 7.03
N GLY A 104 2.04 27.00 6.75
CA GLY A 104 1.76 28.36 6.30
C GLY A 104 1.94 28.59 4.80
N LEU A 105 2.36 27.59 4.02
CA LEU A 105 2.46 27.72 2.57
C LEU A 105 1.08 27.63 1.91
N GLU A 106 0.91 28.39 0.82
CA GLU A 106 -0.32 28.37 0.02
C GLU A 106 -0.17 27.34 -1.11
N MET A 107 -1.14 26.41 -1.20
CA MET A 107 -1.28 25.49 -2.31
C MET A 107 -2.44 25.90 -3.22
N ASN A 108 -2.17 25.98 -4.52
CA ASN A 108 -3.10 26.39 -5.55
C ASN A 108 -3.48 25.20 -6.44
N LEU A 109 -4.73 24.76 -6.33
CA LEU A 109 -5.33 23.70 -7.15
C LEU A 109 -6.51 24.25 -7.96
N LYS A 110 -7.09 23.42 -8.84
CA LYS A 110 -8.23 23.80 -9.70
C LYS A 110 -9.28 22.70 -9.71
N LYS A 111 -10.54 23.08 -9.47
CA LYS A 111 -11.71 22.20 -9.66
C LYS A 111 -12.72 22.92 -10.55
N ASP A 112 -13.11 22.29 -11.66
CA ASP A 112 -14.05 22.86 -12.64
C ASP A 112 -13.62 24.26 -13.11
N ARG A 113 -12.32 24.43 -13.37
CA ARG A 113 -11.65 25.70 -13.72
C ARG A 113 -11.70 26.80 -12.64
N LYS A 114 -12.28 26.53 -11.46
CA LYS A 114 -12.27 27.44 -10.32
C LYS A 114 -11.07 27.14 -9.41
N PRO A 115 -10.36 28.17 -8.91
CA PRO A 115 -9.23 27.96 -8.02
C PRO A 115 -9.68 27.39 -6.67
N ILE A 116 -8.90 26.46 -6.14
CA ILE A 116 -8.97 25.99 -4.75
C ILE A 116 -7.66 26.39 -4.10
N LYS A 117 -7.75 27.23 -3.07
CA LYS A 117 -6.59 27.63 -2.27
C LYS A 117 -6.62 26.92 -0.93
N LEU A 118 -5.50 26.31 -0.58
CA LEU A 118 -5.31 25.66 0.72
C LEU A 118 -4.15 26.33 1.45
N ILE A 119 -4.30 26.46 2.76
CA ILE A 119 -3.20 26.78 3.65
C ILE A 119 -2.71 25.48 4.26
N LEU A 120 -1.47 25.13 3.96
CA LEU A 120 -0.82 23.91 4.44
C LEU A 120 -0.38 24.09 5.90
N GLY A 121 -0.40 22.99 6.64
CA GLY A 121 -0.01 22.89 8.04
C GLY A 121 1.10 21.86 8.24
N PRO A 122 1.18 21.25 9.43
CA PRO A 122 2.21 20.29 9.74
C PRO A 122 2.14 19.02 8.88
N LEU A 123 3.31 18.46 8.61
CA LEU A 123 3.48 17.16 7.98
C LEU A 123 2.95 16.06 8.90
N VAL A 124 2.17 15.13 8.35
CA VAL A 124 1.66 13.95 9.07
C VAL A 124 2.52 12.72 8.76
N TYR A 125 2.84 12.54 7.49
CA TYR A 125 3.60 11.39 7.02
C TYR A 125 4.45 11.76 5.83
N ARG A 126 5.63 11.13 5.73
CA ARG A 126 6.48 11.27 4.55
C ARG A 126 7.34 10.03 4.34
N GLN A 127 7.19 9.44 3.17
CA GLN A 127 8.12 8.45 2.67
C GLN A 127 9.23 9.14 1.88
N ARG A 128 10.48 9.05 2.35
CA ARG A 128 11.64 9.53 1.59
C ARG A 128 12.12 8.43 0.66
N GLY A 129 12.05 8.69 -0.64
CA GLY A 129 12.46 7.76 -1.69
C GLY A 129 12.87 8.52 -2.94
N LEU A 130 13.95 8.08 -3.58
CA LEU A 130 14.39 8.64 -4.87
C LEU A 130 13.47 8.19 -6.00
N PHE A 131 13.09 6.91 -5.97
CA PHE A 131 12.24 6.25 -6.95
C PHE A 131 10.90 5.84 -6.35
N ARG A 132 9.95 5.50 -7.23
CA ARG A 132 8.58 5.09 -6.89
C ARG A 132 7.74 6.27 -6.40
N ARG A 133 6.72 5.95 -5.59
CA ARG A 133 5.56 6.79 -5.33
C ARG A 133 5.85 8.07 -4.54
N HIS A 134 6.89 8.09 -3.68
CA HIS A 134 7.24 9.24 -2.83
C HIS A 134 5.99 9.96 -2.27
N THR A 135 5.37 9.36 -1.27
CA THR A 135 4.12 9.89 -0.68
C THR A 135 4.43 10.85 0.47
N CYS A 136 3.76 11.99 0.48
CA CYS A 136 3.81 13.01 1.52
C CYS A 136 2.38 13.40 1.91
N VAL A 137 2.05 13.38 3.19
CA VAL A 137 0.72 13.72 3.72
C VAL A 137 0.85 14.90 4.66
N ILE A 138 0.09 15.97 4.42
CA ILE A 138 0.22 17.26 5.09
C ILE A 138 -1.16 17.70 5.56
N ARG A 139 -1.29 18.20 6.79
CA ARG A 139 -2.54 18.82 7.25
C ARG A 139 -2.84 20.07 6.43
N ALA A 140 -4.09 20.37 6.18
CA ALA A 140 -4.46 21.60 5.48
C ALA A 140 -5.77 22.17 5.96
N THR A 141 -5.96 23.45 5.68
CA THR A 141 -7.24 24.15 5.84
C THR A 141 -7.64 24.78 4.51
N CYS A 142 -8.94 24.84 4.25
CA CYS A 142 -9.47 25.43 3.03
C CYS A 142 -10.84 26.05 3.31
N THR A 143 -11.03 27.30 2.89
CA THR A 143 -12.28 28.04 3.09
C THR A 143 -13.48 27.37 2.43
N LYS A 144 -13.25 26.64 1.33
CA LYS A 144 -14.29 25.87 0.62
C LYS A 144 -14.91 24.76 1.49
N TRP A 145 -14.12 24.19 2.40
CA TRP A 145 -14.54 23.16 3.33
C TRP A 145 -14.34 23.64 4.77
N ALA A 146 -14.82 24.86 5.06
CA ALA A 146 -14.71 25.48 6.37
C ALA A 146 -15.23 24.54 7.48
N GLY A 147 -14.49 24.46 8.59
CA GLY A 147 -14.82 23.60 9.73
C GLY A 147 -14.37 22.15 9.59
N LYS A 148 -13.98 21.68 8.40
CA LYS A 148 -13.42 20.33 8.22
C LYS A 148 -11.92 20.32 8.47
N LYS A 149 -11.44 19.27 9.14
CA LYS A 149 -10.02 18.93 9.19
C LYS A 149 -9.66 18.17 7.92
N LEU A 150 -8.63 18.64 7.22
CA LEU A 150 -8.24 18.10 5.92
C LEU A 150 -6.80 17.63 5.93
N VAL A 151 -6.52 16.65 5.08
CA VAL A 151 -5.16 16.26 4.71
C VAL A 151 -4.98 16.33 3.20
N VAL A 152 -3.77 16.69 2.80
CA VAL A 152 -3.32 16.74 1.41
C VAL A 152 -2.26 15.66 1.23
N LYS A 153 -2.54 14.72 0.34
CA LYS A 153 -1.63 13.66 -0.08
C LYS A 153 -1.00 14.07 -1.40
N ILE A 154 0.32 14.29 -1.39
CA ILE A 154 1.14 14.54 -2.57
C ILE A 154 1.87 13.23 -2.89
N SER A 155 1.71 12.70 -4.09
CA SER A 155 2.34 11.44 -4.49
C SER A 155 2.64 11.38 -5.99
N TRP A 156 3.44 10.39 -6.38
CA TRP A 156 3.92 10.15 -7.73
C TRP A 156 3.54 8.74 -8.21
N PRO A 157 2.25 8.43 -8.40
CA PRO A 157 1.82 7.13 -8.91
C PRO A 157 2.26 6.93 -10.37
N SER A 158 2.29 5.66 -10.81
CA SER A 158 2.49 5.34 -12.23
C SER A 158 1.32 5.90 -13.04
N ALA A 159 1.60 6.55 -14.16
CA ALA A 159 0.60 7.12 -15.07
C ALA A 159 -0.34 6.06 -15.64
N SER A 160 0.12 4.80 -15.74
CA SER A 160 -0.63 3.66 -16.26
C SER A 160 -1.71 3.12 -15.32
N ARG A 161 -1.68 3.50 -14.03
CA ARG A 161 -2.60 2.98 -13.01
C ARG A 161 -3.86 3.83 -12.91
N LYS A 162 -5.00 3.15 -12.73
CA LYS A 162 -6.24 3.78 -12.27
C LYS A 162 -6.01 4.50 -10.95
N SER A 163 -6.65 5.65 -10.75
CA SER A 163 -6.49 6.39 -9.50
C SER A 163 -7.27 5.75 -8.36
N GLU A 164 -6.77 5.96 -7.13
CA GLU A 164 -7.49 5.66 -5.89
C GLU A 164 -8.92 6.21 -5.93
N LYS A 165 -9.06 7.45 -6.42
CA LYS A 165 -10.35 8.11 -6.56
C LYS A 165 -11.28 7.40 -7.55
N GLU A 166 -10.79 6.93 -8.70
CA GLU A 166 -11.62 6.22 -9.66
C GLU A 166 -12.21 4.93 -9.08
N LEU A 167 -11.40 4.14 -8.35
CA LEU A 167 -11.87 2.93 -7.68
C LEU A 167 -12.89 3.23 -6.58
N LEU A 168 -12.65 4.28 -5.81
CA LEU A 168 -13.59 4.74 -4.79
C LEU A 168 -14.88 5.29 -5.39
N ASP A 169 -14.83 5.98 -6.52
CA ASP A 169 -16.03 6.48 -7.20
C ASP A 169 -16.91 5.33 -7.69
N ILE A 170 -16.30 4.21 -8.15
CA ILE A 170 -17.03 2.96 -8.48
C ILE A 170 -17.70 2.39 -7.22
N ALA A 171 -16.98 2.27 -6.11
CA ALA A 171 -17.52 1.79 -4.85
C ALA A 171 -18.65 2.70 -4.34
N ILE A 172 -18.46 4.01 -4.35
CA ILE A 172 -19.46 4.99 -3.91
C ILE A 172 -20.71 4.95 -4.79
N ALA A 173 -20.56 4.81 -6.11
CA ALA A 173 -21.68 4.66 -7.03
C ALA A 173 -22.47 3.39 -6.72
N LYS A 174 -21.79 2.26 -6.50
CA LYS A 174 -22.44 0.99 -6.16
C LYS A 174 -23.16 1.05 -4.82
N ALA A 175 -22.54 1.68 -3.81
CA ALA A 175 -23.17 1.89 -2.51
C ALA A 175 -24.45 2.73 -2.59
N LYS A 176 -24.46 3.77 -3.43
CA LYS A 176 -25.66 4.61 -3.66
C LYS A 176 -26.77 3.86 -4.40
N GLU A 177 -26.42 3.00 -5.35
CA GLU A 177 -27.38 2.12 -6.05
C GLU A 177 -28.07 1.16 -5.08
N MET A 178 -27.32 0.61 -4.11
CA MET A 178 -27.82 -0.35 -3.12
C MET A 178 -28.51 0.31 -1.91
N ALA A 179 -28.44 1.63 -1.78
CA ALA A 179 -29.02 2.33 -0.64
C ALA A 179 -30.56 2.33 -0.71
N LYS A 180 -31.21 2.19 0.44
CA LYS A 180 -32.66 2.38 0.55
C LYS A 180 -33.04 3.84 0.27
N PRO A 181 -34.24 4.13 -0.28
CA PRO A 181 -34.66 5.49 -0.55
C PRO A 181 -34.60 6.38 0.71
N GLY A 182 -33.80 7.45 0.65
CA GLY A 182 -33.63 8.40 1.76
C GLY A 182 -32.56 8.02 2.78
N GLU A 183 -31.88 6.87 2.62
CA GLU A 183 -30.83 6.41 3.52
C GLU A 183 -29.46 6.43 2.82
N THR A 184 -28.38 6.56 3.60
CA THR A 184 -27.01 6.36 3.14
C THR A 184 -26.58 4.92 3.41
N HIS A 185 -26.02 4.24 2.42
CA HIS A 185 -25.49 2.89 2.61
C HIS A 185 -24.34 2.90 3.62
N TRP A 186 -24.36 1.96 4.58
CA TRP A 186 -23.45 1.92 5.74
C TRP A 186 -21.97 1.94 5.34
N VAL A 187 -21.61 1.27 4.22
CA VAL A 187 -20.21 1.16 3.76
C VAL A 187 -19.55 2.52 3.49
N LEU A 188 -20.34 3.56 3.17
CA LEU A 188 -19.80 4.90 2.93
C LEU A 188 -19.10 5.50 4.16
N ASN A 189 -19.43 5.02 5.37
CA ASN A 189 -18.76 5.42 6.61
C ASN A 189 -17.38 4.77 6.79
N HIS A 190 -17.11 3.69 6.04
CA HIS A 190 -15.90 2.87 6.15
C HIS A 190 -14.95 3.04 4.95
N LEU A 191 -15.31 3.92 4.02
CA LEU A 191 -14.48 4.37 2.90
C LEU A 191 -13.91 5.78 3.16
N PRO A 192 -12.76 6.14 2.57
CA PRO A 192 -12.19 7.48 2.70
C PRO A 192 -12.97 8.50 1.88
N ASN A 193 -13.19 9.70 2.44
CA ASN A 193 -13.84 10.79 1.74
C ASN A 193 -12.82 11.64 0.97
N ILE A 194 -12.61 11.31 -0.30
CA ILE A 194 -11.79 12.13 -1.21
C ILE A 194 -12.63 13.29 -1.76
N LEU A 195 -12.28 14.51 -1.33
CA LEU A 195 -13.00 15.74 -1.70
C LEU A 195 -12.56 16.29 -3.07
N HIS A 196 -11.30 16.05 -3.42
CA HIS A 196 -10.68 16.49 -4.67
C HIS A 196 -9.42 15.68 -4.99
N GLU A 197 -9.19 15.44 -6.27
CA GLU A 197 -7.95 14.89 -6.83
C GLU A 197 -7.58 15.73 -8.04
N GLN A 198 -6.30 16.01 -8.20
CA GLN A 198 -5.77 16.68 -9.38
C GLN A 198 -4.43 16.07 -9.78
N ASP A 199 -4.34 15.69 -11.05
CA ASP A 199 -3.12 15.20 -11.69
C ASP A 199 -2.41 16.32 -12.45
N PHE A 200 -1.11 16.36 -12.31
CA PHE A 200 -0.20 17.23 -13.03
C PHE A 200 0.70 16.35 -13.88
N LYS A 201 0.39 16.34 -15.18
CA LYS A 201 1.17 15.63 -16.18
C LYS A 201 2.20 16.58 -16.76
N PHE A 202 3.44 16.12 -16.89
CA PHE A 202 4.56 16.91 -17.39
C PHE A 202 4.64 16.79 -18.92
N GLU A 203 3.56 17.13 -19.62
CA GLU A 203 3.38 16.93 -21.07
C GLU A 203 3.78 18.14 -21.93
N ASP A 204 4.15 19.27 -21.31
CA ASP A 204 4.57 20.46 -22.04
C ASP A 204 5.79 20.19 -22.95
N ASP A 205 5.89 20.88 -24.09
CA ASP A 205 6.98 20.67 -25.06
C ASP A 205 8.39 20.93 -24.47
N ASP A 206 8.48 21.73 -23.40
CA ASP A 206 9.73 22.02 -22.68
C ASP A 206 9.95 21.15 -21.42
N SER A 207 9.10 20.14 -21.21
CA SER A 207 9.20 19.19 -20.11
C SER A 207 10.34 18.20 -20.33
N VAL A 208 11.25 18.12 -19.37
CA VAL A 208 12.32 17.12 -19.37
C VAL A 208 11.74 15.71 -19.33
N GLN A 209 10.71 15.47 -18.51
CA GLN A 209 10.09 14.15 -18.37
C GLN A 209 9.52 13.63 -19.69
N ARG A 210 8.85 14.50 -20.46
CA ARG A 210 8.30 14.14 -21.78
C ARG A 210 9.42 13.78 -22.75
N LEU A 211 10.44 14.62 -22.84
CA LEU A 211 11.60 14.37 -23.71
C LEU A 211 12.28 13.03 -23.37
N LEU A 212 12.41 12.72 -22.08
CA LEU A 212 12.98 11.45 -21.63
C LEU A 212 12.11 10.25 -21.97
N ALA A 213 10.78 10.38 -21.81
CA ALA A 213 9.86 9.33 -22.21
C ALA A 213 9.97 9.06 -23.72
N GLU A 214 9.99 10.10 -24.56
CA GLU A 214 10.16 10.00 -26.02
C GLU A 214 11.48 9.29 -26.39
N MET A 215 12.62 9.75 -25.85
CA MET A 215 13.94 9.14 -26.08
C MET A 215 14.02 7.67 -25.64
N VAL A 216 13.35 7.30 -24.52
CA VAL A 216 13.31 5.92 -24.07
C VAL A 216 12.45 5.05 -24.99
N HIS A 217 11.28 5.55 -25.42
CA HIS A 217 10.40 4.84 -26.35
C HIS A 217 11.04 4.64 -27.73
N GLU A 218 11.84 5.59 -28.20
CA GLU A 218 12.61 5.48 -29.45
C GLU A 218 13.80 4.51 -29.35
N GLY A 219 14.08 3.98 -28.15
CA GLY A 219 15.10 2.97 -27.93
C GLY A 219 16.53 3.49 -27.84
N GLU A 220 16.73 4.81 -27.85
CA GLU A 220 18.05 5.45 -27.89
C GLU A 220 18.94 5.10 -26.68
N TYR A 221 18.34 4.90 -25.49
CA TYR A 221 19.09 4.75 -24.23
C TYR A 221 18.99 3.38 -23.57
N VAL A 222 17.98 2.56 -23.92
CA VAL A 222 17.65 1.36 -23.11
C VAL A 222 17.65 0.04 -23.88
N GLY A 223 18.14 0.06 -25.13
CA GLY A 223 18.36 -1.15 -25.93
C GLY A 223 17.07 -1.92 -26.22
N GLY A 224 15.94 -1.23 -26.35
CA GLY A 224 14.64 -1.83 -26.67
C GLY A 224 14.01 -2.65 -25.54
N ARG A 225 14.40 -2.46 -24.28
CA ARG A 225 13.73 -3.13 -23.15
C ARG A 225 12.37 -2.48 -22.86
N ASP A 226 11.29 -3.16 -23.21
CA ASP A 226 9.93 -2.80 -22.83
C ASP A 226 9.80 -2.62 -21.31
N GLY A 227 9.15 -1.53 -20.89
CA GLY A 227 8.91 -1.21 -19.47
C GLY A 227 10.12 -0.65 -18.72
N ALA A 228 11.16 -0.18 -19.42
CA ALA A 228 12.34 0.40 -18.77
C ALA A 228 12.11 1.80 -18.18
N TYR A 229 11.06 2.50 -18.59
CA TYR A 229 10.62 3.76 -18.01
C TYR A 229 9.19 3.63 -17.49
N ASP A 230 9.02 3.80 -16.18
CA ASP A 230 7.72 3.86 -15.53
C ASP A 230 7.32 5.33 -15.42
N GLU A 231 6.52 5.81 -16.38
CA GLU A 231 6.04 7.19 -16.39
C GLU A 231 5.22 7.48 -15.14
N ARG A 232 5.49 8.61 -14.49
CA ARG A 232 4.89 8.99 -13.21
C ARG A 232 4.24 10.36 -13.31
N VAL A 233 3.04 10.49 -12.76
CA VAL A 233 2.33 11.77 -12.66
C VAL A 233 2.43 12.32 -11.25
N LEU A 234 2.44 13.65 -11.08
CA LEU A 234 2.24 14.25 -9.77
C LEU A 234 0.75 14.28 -9.48
N ARG A 235 0.33 13.55 -8.45
CA ARG A 235 -1.05 13.50 -7.98
C ARG A 235 -1.19 14.17 -6.62
N ILE A 236 -2.14 15.10 -6.52
CA ILE A 236 -2.49 15.78 -5.28
C ILE A 236 -3.95 15.45 -4.94
N THR A 237 -4.14 14.82 -3.78
CA THR A 237 -5.46 14.39 -3.29
C THR A 237 -5.78 15.11 -1.99
N ILE A 238 -6.99 15.66 -1.87
CA ILE A 238 -7.54 16.26 -0.65
C ILE A 238 -8.57 15.31 -0.09
N SER A 239 -8.39 14.90 1.16
CA SER A 239 -9.37 14.13 1.91
C SER A 239 -9.61 14.74 3.28
N GLU A 240 -10.61 14.22 3.97
CA GLU A 240 -10.73 14.47 5.41
C GLU A 240 -9.54 13.90 6.19
N GLU A 241 -9.29 14.47 7.37
CA GLU A 241 -8.35 13.91 8.32
C GLU A 241 -8.98 12.72 9.05
N LEU A 242 -8.27 11.58 9.04
CA LEU A 242 -8.60 10.37 9.79
C LEU A 242 -7.55 10.13 10.87
N PHE A 243 -7.86 9.26 11.83
CA PHE A 243 -6.95 8.89 12.90
C PHE A 243 -6.36 7.50 12.65
N PRO A 244 -5.04 7.30 12.81
CA PRO A 244 -4.44 5.98 12.61
C PRO A 244 -4.96 5.00 13.66
N ILE A 245 -5.12 3.72 13.30
CA ILE A 245 -5.54 2.67 14.24
C ILE A 245 -4.64 2.60 15.48
N THR A 246 -3.37 2.96 15.34
CA THR A 246 -2.39 3.01 16.43
C THR A 246 -2.72 4.07 17.49
N SER A 247 -3.65 4.99 17.24
CA SER A 247 -4.07 6.02 18.19
C SER A 247 -5.31 5.67 19.03
N LEU A 248 -5.87 4.47 18.86
CA LEU A 248 -6.95 3.95 19.70
C LEU A 248 -6.47 3.67 21.12
N ARG A 249 -7.39 3.67 22.08
CA ARG A 249 -7.07 3.66 23.53
C ARG A 249 -7.57 2.44 24.28
N ASN A 250 -8.35 1.59 23.65
CA ASN A 250 -8.85 0.36 24.25
C ASN A 250 -9.01 -0.72 23.18
N ASP A 251 -8.92 -1.95 23.63
CA ASP A 251 -8.99 -3.16 22.82
C ASP A 251 -10.36 -3.37 22.16
N ARG A 252 -11.46 -2.94 22.80
CA ARG A 252 -12.81 -2.99 22.21
C ARG A 252 -12.93 -2.15 20.95
N ASP A 253 -12.33 -0.96 20.91
CA ASP A 253 -12.31 -0.11 19.71
C ASP A 253 -11.46 -0.73 18.61
N TYR A 254 -10.32 -1.34 18.95
CA TYR A 254 -9.54 -2.14 17.97
C TYR A 254 -10.41 -3.25 17.39
N ALA A 255 -11.16 -3.97 18.23
CA ALA A 255 -12.00 -5.08 17.82
C ALA A 255 -13.12 -4.60 16.87
N GLN A 256 -13.77 -3.48 17.20
CA GLN A 256 -14.78 -2.85 16.34
C GLN A 256 -14.17 -2.43 14.99
N VAL A 257 -12.98 -1.81 14.98
CA VAL A 257 -12.31 -1.43 13.74
C VAL A 257 -12.00 -2.66 12.87
N PHE A 258 -11.50 -3.76 13.43
CA PHE A 258 -11.23 -4.96 12.63
C PHE A 258 -12.51 -5.56 12.02
N VAL A 259 -13.62 -5.57 12.75
CA VAL A 259 -14.93 -6.01 12.24
C VAL A 259 -15.46 -5.08 11.15
N ASP A 260 -15.26 -3.76 11.29
CA ASP A 260 -15.62 -2.78 10.26
C ASP A 260 -14.82 -2.99 8.97
N ILE A 261 -13.50 -3.20 9.08
CA ILE A 261 -12.62 -3.44 7.94
C ILE A 261 -12.97 -4.76 7.23
N LEU A 262 -13.23 -5.83 7.99
CA LEU A 262 -13.63 -7.13 7.43
C LEU A 262 -14.92 -6.99 6.61
N GLN A 263 -15.95 -6.33 7.17
CA GLN A 263 -17.22 -6.11 6.47
C GLN A 263 -17.07 -5.20 5.25
N CYS A 264 -16.32 -4.10 5.39
CA CYS A 264 -16.06 -3.18 4.30
C CYS A 264 -15.33 -3.87 3.14
N HIS A 265 -14.30 -4.67 3.45
CA HIS A 265 -13.54 -5.42 2.47
C HIS A 265 -14.38 -6.50 1.78
N LYS A 266 -15.21 -7.24 2.54
CA LYS A 266 -16.21 -8.16 1.97
C LYS A 266 -17.11 -7.46 0.97
N TRP A 267 -17.70 -6.33 1.37
CA TRP A 267 -18.61 -5.58 0.53
C TRP A 267 -17.91 -5.08 -0.74
N LEU A 268 -16.66 -4.60 -0.63
CA LEU A 268 -15.85 -4.19 -1.79
C LEU A 268 -15.59 -5.35 -2.76
N TYR A 269 -15.34 -6.55 -2.24
CA TYR A 269 -15.12 -7.73 -3.06
C TYR A 269 -16.41 -8.22 -3.73
N ASP A 270 -17.51 -8.34 -2.98
CA ASP A 270 -18.75 -8.96 -3.45
C ASP A 270 -19.53 -8.10 -4.44
N TYR A 271 -19.46 -6.76 -4.34
CA TYR A 271 -20.35 -5.86 -5.10
C TYR A 271 -19.66 -5.04 -6.20
N PRO A 272 -18.68 -4.17 -5.91
CA PRO A 272 -17.93 -3.48 -6.96
C PRO A 272 -16.75 -4.30 -7.50
N GLU A 273 -16.54 -5.54 -7.01
CA GLU A 273 -15.47 -6.45 -7.44
C GLU A 273 -14.06 -5.85 -7.26
N ILE A 274 -13.82 -5.17 -6.14
CA ILE A 274 -12.55 -4.51 -5.80
C ILE A 274 -11.78 -5.34 -4.78
N LEU A 275 -10.53 -5.68 -5.10
CA LEU A 275 -9.55 -6.19 -4.15
C LEU A 275 -8.63 -5.07 -3.66
N HIS A 276 -8.35 -5.01 -2.36
CA HIS A 276 -7.57 -3.93 -1.76
C HIS A 276 -6.07 -4.09 -2.04
N ARG A 277 -5.54 -5.30 -1.83
CA ARG A 277 -4.16 -5.75 -2.13
C ARG A 277 -3.02 -5.16 -1.30
N ASP A 278 -3.29 -4.19 -0.44
CA ASP A 278 -2.28 -3.61 0.47
C ASP A 278 -2.85 -3.33 1.86
N ILE A 279 -3.61 -4.27 2.43
CA ILE A 279 -4.03 -4.16 3.83
C ILE A 279 -2.78 -4.19 4.71
N SER A 280 -2.62 -3.15 5.51
CA SER A 280 -1.48 -2.96 6.41
C SER A 280 -1.92 -2.09 7.59
N MET A 281 -1.14 -2.11 8.68
CA MET A 281 -1.43 -1.27 9.86
C MET A 281 -1.51 0.23 9.52
N ALA A 282 -0.77 0.71 8.52
CA ALA A 282 -0.79 2.10 8.09
C ALA A 282 -2.03 2.47 7.27
N ASN A 283 -2.70 1.48 6.68
CA ASN A 283 -3.85 1.67 5.79
C ASN A 283 -5.19 1.40 6.51
N ILE A 284 -5.16 1.05 7.79
CA ILE A 284 -6.34 0.99 8.66
C ILE A 284 -6.36 2.23 9.54
N MET A 285 -7.38 3.04 9.36
CA MET A 285 -7.64 4.26 10.12
C MET A 285 -9.03 4.20 10.74
N TYR A 286 -9.40 5.24 11.49
CA TYR A 286 -10.75 5.40 11.99
C TYR A 286 -11.20 6.86 11.96
N ARG A 287 -12.52 7.03 12.04
CA ARG A 287 -13.21 8.29 12.32
C ARG A 287 -14.13 8.09 13.52
N MET A 288 -14.63 9.18 14.08
CA MET A 288 -15.75 9.15 15.03
C MET A 288 -16.99 9.72 14.35
N ASP A 289 -18.14 9.10 14.58
CA ASP A 289 -19.44 9.69 14.21
C ASP A 289 -19.86 10.76 15.22
N ASP A 290 -21.01 11.39 14.96
CA ASP A 290 -21.56 12.47 15.80
C ASP A 290 -21.96 11.96 17.20
N GLU A 291 -22.23 10.66 17.32
CA GLU A 291 -22.53 9.96 18.57
C GLU A 291 -21.26 9.55 19.35
N GLY A 292 -20.08 9.71 18.76
CA GLY A 292 -18.79 9.36 19.36
C GLY A 292 -18.38 7.90 19.20
N ASN A 293 -19.04 7.13 18.33
CA ASN A 293 -18.64 5.76 18.02
C ASN A 293 -17.44 5.75 17.08
N VAL A 294 -16.53 4.81 17.31
CA VAL A 294 -15.40 4.53 16.43
C VAL A 294 -15.87 3.78 15.20
N LEU A 295 -15.47 4.27 14.02
CA LEU A 295 -15.76 3.64 12.73
C LEU A 295 -14.43 3.36 12.00
N GLY A 296 -14.14 2.10 11.74
CA GLY A 296 -12.97 1.68 10.97
C GLY A 296 -13.07 2.14 9.52
N VAL A 297 -11.97 2.64 8.96
CA VAL A 297 -11.88 3.13 7.58
C VAL A 297 -10.66 2.52 6.91
N LEU A 298 -10.88 1.81 5.79
CA LEU A 298 -9.81 1.27 4.96
C LEU A 298 -9.37 2.35 3.97
N ILE A 299 -8.08 2.69 3.91
CA ILE A 299 -7.54 3.74 3.03
C ILE A 299 -6.48 3.21 2.05
N ASP A 300 -6.07 4.05 1.09
CA ASP A 300 -4.95 3.81 0.17
C ASP A 300 -5.22 2.72 -0.89
N PHE A 301 -6.22 2.96 -1.76
CA PHE A 301 -6.60 2.04 -2.84
C PHE A 301 -5.68 2.09 -4.08
N ASP A 302 -4.46 2.62 -3.97
CA ASP A 302 -3.55 2.77 -5.13
C ASP A 302 -2.91 1.47 -5.62
N LEU A 303 -2.94 0.41 -4.81
CA LEU A 303 -2.57 -0.95 -5.20
C LEU A 303 -3.80 -1.83 -5.49
N SER A 304 -5.01 -1.30 -5.29
CA SER A 304 -6.25 -2.02 -5.50
C SER A 304 -6.53 -2.23 -6.98
N SER A 305 -7.32 -3.26 -7.27
CA SER A 305 -7.68 -3.62 -8.64
C SER A 305 -9.06 -4.23 -8.73
N LEU A 306 -9.71 -4.04 -9.88
CA LEU A 306 -10.94 -4.73 -10.21
C LEU A 306 -10.67 -6.21 -10.54
N VAL A 307 -11.60 -7.07 -10.14
CA VAL A 307 -11.62 -8.50 -10.48
C VAL A 307 -12.36 -8.69 -11.82
N PRO A 308 -11.89 -9.57 -12.73
CA PRO A 308 -10.62 -10.30 -12.67
C PRO A 308 -9.42 -9.37 -12.88
N ILE A 309 -8.32 -9.66 -12.17
CA ILE A 309 -7.09 -8.86 -12.24
C ILE A 309 -6.47 -8.99 -13.63
N LYS A 310 -6.53 -7.92 -14.42
CA LYS A 310 -5.97 -7.86 -15.80
C LYS A 310 -4.52 -7.36 -15.85
N GLU A 311 -3.95 -6.99 -14.70
CA GLU A 311 -2.65 -6.30 -14.62
C GLU A 311 -1.45 -7.21 -14.87
N ALA A 312 -0.38 -6.63 -15.42
CA ALA A 312 0.85 -7.33 -15.76
C ALA A 312 1.54 -7.96 -14.53
N THR A 313 2.22 -9.09 -14.74
CA THR A 313 2.95 -9.87 -13.73
C THR A 313 3.99 -9.08 -12.91
N SER A 314 4.53 -7.98 -13.46
CA SER A 314 5.50 -7.11 -12.78
C SER A 314 4.94 -6.38 -11.56
N LEU A 315 3.61 -6.24 -11.47
CA LEU A 315 2.87 -5.58 -10.39
C LEU A 315 2.46 -6.54 -9.26
N ARG A 316 2.78 -7.84 -9.35
CA ARG A 316 2.33 -8.87 -8.38
C ARG A 316 3.11 -8.88 -7.06
N ARG A 317 4.31 -8.30 -7.03
CA ARG A 317 5.15 -8.11 -5.82
C ARG A 317 5.12 -6.64 -5.36
N THR A 318 3.93 -6.06 -5.27
CA THR A 318 3.72 -4.73 -4.69
C THR A 318 2.83 -4.85 -3.48
N GLY A 319 3.24 -4.25 -2.36
CA GLY A 319 2.54 -4.30 -1.09
C GLY A 319 3.54 -4.14 0.04
N THR A 320 3.05 -4.22 1.28
CA THR A 320 3.87 -4.11 2.49
C THR A 320 4.36 -5.50 2.94
N PRO A 321 5.62 -5.91 2.69
CA PRO A 321 6.05 -7.32 2.80
C PRO A 321 5.76 -8.01 4.14
N PRO A 322 5.89 -7.35 5.31
CA PRO A 322 5.48 -7.92 6.59
C PRO A 322 4.01 -8.35 6.66
N TYR A 323 3.11 -7.71 5.90
CA TYR A 323 1.67 -8.02 5.86
C TYR A 323 1.25 -8.78 4.59
N MET A 324 2.13 -8.93 3.59
CA MET A 324 1.80 -9.70 2.38
C MET A 324 1.63 -11.18 2.69
N ALA A 325 0.63 -11.81 2.06
CA ALA A 325 0.42 -13.25 2.14
C ALA A 325 1.64 -14.04 1.63
N PHE A 326 1.95 -15.18 2.24
CA PHE A 326 3.17 -15.92 1.90
C PHE A 326 3.20 -16.43 0.45
N ASP A 327 2.03 -16.69 -0.14
CA ASP A 327 1.92 -17.07 -1.56
C ASP A 327 2.34 -15.93 -2.51
N LEU A 328 2.13 -14.67 -2.12
CA LEU A 328 2.49 -13.49 -2.91
C LEU A 328 3.97 -13.10 -2.75
N LEU A 329 4.64 -13.65 -1.72
CA LEU A 329 6.07 -13.46 -1.48
C LEU A 329 6.95 -14.38 -2.35
N LYS A 330 6.39 -15.49 -2.88
CA LYS A 330 7.09 -16.44 -3.76
C LYS A 330 7.52 -15.80 -5.09
N GLU A 331 8.40 -16.47 -5.83
CA GLU A 331 8.88 -15.96 -7.12
C GLU A 331 7.74 -15.72 -8.08
N ARG A 332 7.91 -14.75 -8.99
CA ARG A 332 6.82 -14.27 -9.86
C ARG A 332 6.20 -15.36 -10.74
N THR A 333 6.99 -16.35 -11.12
CA THR A 333 6.55 -17.53 -11.88
C THR A 333 5.67 -18.45 -11.05
N ASP A 334 5.81 -18.38 -9.73
CA ASP A 334 5.22 -19.32 -8.76
C ASP A 334 4.10 -18.66 -7.95
N SER A 335 4.04 -17.31 -7.93
CA SER A 335 2.96 -16.54 -7.33
C SER A 335 1.73 -16.56 -8.25
N GLY A 336 0.64 -17.16 -7.77
CA GLY A 336 -0.68 -17.08 -8.40
C GLY A 336 -1.26 -15.66 -8.44
N PRO A 337 -2.49 -15.47 -8.94
CA PRO A 337 -3.18 -14.20 -8.82
C PRO A 337 -3.39 -13.82 -7.34
N HIS A 338 -3.56 -12.53 -7.06
CA HIS A 338 -4.00 -12.07 -5.75
C HIS A 338 -5.46 -12.48 -5.55
N LEU A 339 -5.76 -13.17 -4.46
CA LEU A 339 -7.08 -13.69 -4.11
C LEU A 339 -7.59 -12.95 -2.87
N TYR A 340 -8.92 -12.93 -2.65
CA TYR A 340 -9.47 -12.19 -1.50
C TYR A 340 -8.92 -12.70 -0.16
N ARG A 341 -8.66 -14.02 -0.02
CA ARG A 341 -8.01 -14.56 1.19
C ARG A 341 -6.64 -13.97 1.49
N HIS A 342 -5.93 -13.43 0.49
CA HIS A 342 -4.64 -12.79 0.73
C HIS A 342 -4.81 -11.45 1.45
N ASP A 343 -5.91 -10.75 1.21
CA ASP A 343 -6.27 -9.56 1.98
C ASP A 343 -6.75 -9.94 3.39
N LEU A 344 -7.45 -11.09 3.56
CA LEU A 344 -7.79 -11.63 4.88
C LEU A 344 -6.55 -12.07 5.68
N GLU A 345 -5.58 -12.72 5.03
CA GLU A 345 -4.29 -13.09 5.62
C GLU A 345 -3.53 -11.84 6.07
N ALA A 346 -3.57 -10.77 5.26
CA ALA A 346 -3.00 -9.47 5.64
C ALA A 346 -3.71 -8.83 6.84
N LEU A 347 -5.05 -8.88 6.90
CA LEU A 347 -5.83 -8.40 8.05
C LEU A 347 -5.48 -9.17 9.33
N TYR A 348 -5.36 -10.50 9.22
CA TYR A 348 -4.91 -11.35 10.32
C TYR A 348 -3.49 -10.98 10.78
N TYR A 349 -2.55 -10.75 9.86
CA TYR A 349 -1.22 -10.27 10.22
C TYR A 349 -1.24 -8.90 10.89
N VAL A 350 -2.12 -7.97 10.52
CA VAL A 350 -2.25 -6.70 11.24
C VAL A 350 -2.71 -6.93 12.68
N MET A 351 -3.73 -7.78 12.91
CA MET A 351 -4.17 -8.14 14.26
C MET A 351 -3.03 -8.78 15.07
N LEU A 352 -2.30 -9.72 14.47
CA LEU A 352 -1.16 -10.40 15.08
C LEU A 352 -0.06 -9.40 15.51
N MET A 353 0.30 -8.46 14.62
CA MET A 353 1.33 -7.47 14.91
C MET A 353 0.91 -6.49 16.02
N ILE A 354 -0.35 -6.06 16.05
CA ILE A 354 -0.84 -5.19 17.13
C ILE A 354 -0.86 -5.97 18.46
N CYS A 355 -1.46 -7.16 18.48
CA CYS A 355 -1.72 -7.89 19.72
C CYS A 355 -0.47 -8.54 20.35
N CYS A 356 0.49 -9.00 19.54
CA CYS A 356 1.64 -9.78 20.04
C CYS A 356 2.94 -8.96 20.18
N ARG A 357 2.97 -7.73 19.67
CA ARG A 357 4.15 -6.85 19.74
C ARG A 357 3.94 -5.61 20.59
N HIS A 358 2.70 -5.19 20.79
CA HIS A 358 2.40 -3.89 21.40
C HIS A 358 1.59 -4.00 22.69
N SER A 359 1.75 -2.97 23.52
CA SER A 359 0.84 -2.63 24.62
C SER A 359 0.18 -1.28 24.35
N ILE A 360 -1.01 -1.07 24.91
CA ILE A 360 -1.66 0.25 24.92
C ILE A 360 -1.03 1.09 26.03
N ILE A 361 -0.54 2.27 25.67
CA ILE A 361 0.00 3.28 26.57
C ILE A 361 -1.17 3.86 27.39
N ASN A 362 -1.10 3.74 28.71
CA ASN A 362 -2.14 4.25 29.61
C ASN A 362 -2.07 5.77 29.82
N GLU A 363 -0.92 6.40 29.54
CA GLU A 363 -0.72 7.84 29.69
C GLU A 363 -1.35 8.62 28.53
N VAL A 364 -1.91 9.79 28.82
CA VAL A 364 -2.53 10.64 27.79
C VAL A 364 -1.45 11.24 26.90
N GLN A 365 -1.25 10.65 25.72
CA GLN A 365 -0.47 11.28 24.66
C GLN A 365 -1.30 12.32 23.90
N PRO A 366 -0.67 13.33 23.26
CA PRO A 366 -1.36 14.28 22.38
C PRO A 366 -2.20 13.59 21.30
N ASN A 367 -3.31 14.21 20.91
CA ASN A 367 -4.20 13.67 19.88
C ASN A 367 -3.45 13.45 18.56
N GLY A 368 -3.56 12.25 17.99
CA GLY A 368 -2.90 11.86 16.74
C GLY A 368 -1.50 11.25 16.91
N VAL A 369 -1.03 11.07 18.15
CA VAL A 369 0.16 10.27 18.45
C VAL A 369 -0.24 8.81 18.69
N SER A 370 0.63 7.88 18.28
CA SER A 370 0.46 6.45 18.58
C SER A 370 0.28 6.24 20.09
N GLN A 371 -0.75 5.48 20.46
CA GLN A 371 -0.96 4.96 21.81
C GLN A 371 -0.44 3.53 21.95
N LEU A 372 0.25 3.00 20.94
CA LEU A 372 0.92 1.72 21.00
C LEU A 372 2.41 1.93 21.29
N GLU A 373 2.91 1.18 22.28
CA GLU A 373 4.34 0.98 22.52
C GLU A 373 4.72 -0.45 22.15
N GLU A 374 5.87 -0.62 21.47
CA GLU A 374 6.41 -1.94 21.17
C GLU A 374 7.07 -2.52 22.44
N ILE A 375 6.53 -3.64 22.94
CA ILE A 375 6.98 -4.31 24.17
C ILE A 375 7.67 -5.65 23.89
N SER A 376 7.63 -6.12 22.64
CA SER A 376 8.02 -7.47 22.25
C SER A 376 8.64 -7.50 20.86
N ALA A 377 9.71 -8.29 20.72
CA ALA A 377 10.39 -8.51 19.46
C ALA A 377 9.81 -9.68 18.64
N HIS A 378 8.69 -10.28 19.08
CA HIS A 378 8.04 -11.37 18.33
C HIS A 378 7.71 -10.91 16.91
N PHE A 379 8.04 -11.73 15.91
CA PHE A 379 7.89 -11.41 14.48
C PHE A 379 8.73 -10.24 13.95
N SER A 380 9.69 -9.68 14.72
CA SER A 380 10.56 -8.59 14.23
C SER A 380 11.33 -8.96 12.96
N GLU A 381 11.66 -10.24 12.77
CA GLU A 381 12.34 -10.72 11.56
C GLU A 381 11.50 -10.50 10.28
N TRP A 382 10.16 -10.39 10.39
CA TRP A 382 9.30 -10.14 9.23
C TRP A 382 9.47 -8.72 8.68
N PHE A 383 10.03 -7.81 9.49
CA PHE A 383 10.32 -6.42 9.15
C PHE A 383 11.77 -6.21 8.68
N ASP A 384 12.59 -7.25 8.63
CA ASP A 384 13.96 -7.14 8.12
C ASP A 384 13.96 -6.85 6.62
N CYS A 385 14.29 -5.62 6.25
CA CYS A 385 14.34 -5.18 4.86
C CYS A 385 15.49 -5.80 4.05
N GLN A 386 16.44 -6.47 4.72
CA GLN A 386 17.52 -7.22 4.08
C GLN A 386 17.12 -8.67 3.80
N MET A 387 16.06 -9.18 4.45
CA MET A 387 15.55 -10.52 4.23
C MET A 387 14.96 -10.65 2.82
N SER A 388 15.35 -11.71 2.11
CA SER A 388 14.75 -11.99 0.81
C SER A 388 13.28 -12.40 0.95
N TRP A 389 12.45 -12.04 -0.03
CA TRP A 389 11.02 -12.35 -0.02
C TRP A 389 10.76 -13.86 0.04
N ASN A 390 11.62 -14.68 -0.59
CA ASN A 390 11.51 -16.13 -0.56
C ASN A 390 11.79 -16.70 0.85
N ILE A 391 12.68 -16.08 1.62
CA ILE A 391 12.93 -16.48 3.02
C ILE A 391 11.73 -16.08 3.87
N LEU A 392 11.23 -14.85 3.74
CA LEU A 392 10.04 -14.40 4.46
C LEU A 392 8.81 -15.28 4.17
N ALA A 393 8.63 -15.70 2.91
CA ALA A 393 7.58 -16.65 2.53
C ALA A 393 7.70 -17.98 3.28
N LYS A 394 8.92 -18.49 3.49
CA LYS A 394 9.16 -19.74 4.23
C LYS A 394 8.85 -19.56 5.71
N VAL A 395 9.33 -18.49 6.34
CA VAL A 395 9.05 -18.18 7.75
C VAL A 395 7.54 -18.12 7.99
N LYS A 396 6.80 -17.41 7.12
CA LYS A 396 5.34 -17.32 7.20
C LYS A 396 4.62 -18.64 6.92
N THR A 397 5.18 -19.50 6.06
CA THR A 397 4.62 -20.83 5.84
C THR A 397 4.80 -21.69 7.09
N SER A 398 6.01 -21.71 7.65
CA SER A 398 6.35 -22.39 8.92
C SER A 398 5.45 -21.96 10.06
N PHE A 399 5.14 -20.66 10.16
CA PHE A 399 4.22 -20.13 11.17
C PHE A 399 2.83 -20.80 11.17
N PHE A 400 2.35 -21.33 10.04
CA PHE A 400 1.09 -22.06 9.97
C PHE A 400 1.25 -23.59 9.99
N THR A 401 2.47 -24.13 9.93
CA THR A 401 2.71 -25.58 9.80
C THR A 401 3.52 -26.20 10.94
N ASP A 402 4.27 -25.38 11.67
CA ASP A 402 5.11 -25.82 12.79
C ASP A 402 4.26 -25.85 14.09
N ASP A 403 4.68 -26.66 15.08
CA ASP A 403 3.88 -27.01 16.28
C ASP A 403 3.31 -25.81 17.05
N ASP A 404 2.13 -26.01 17.67
CA ASP A 404 1.27 -25.03 18.35
C ASP A 404 1.90 -24.37 19.59
N GLU A 405 2.93 -23.53 19.41
CA GLU A 405 3.30 -22.59 20.46
C GLU A 405 2.17 -21.56 20.64
N PRO A 406 1.74 -21.28 21.89
CA PRO A 406 0.69 -20.30 22.14
C PRO A 406 1.12 -18.93 21.61
N LEU A 407 0.20 -18.23 20.92
CA LEU A 407 0.48 -16.89 20.43
C LEU A 407 0.78 -15.95 21.62
N PRO A 408 1.89 -15.18 21.58
CA PRO A 408 2.33 -14.33 22.69
C PRO A 408 1.55 -13.02 22.74
N VAL A 409 0.23 -13.11 22.95
CA VAL A 409 -0.69 -11.97 23.03
C VAL A 409 -0.39 -11.15 24.28
N SER A 410 -0.28 -9.83 24.13
CA SER A 410 -0.02 -8.95 25.26
C SER A 410 -1.23 -8.86 26.20
N PRO A 411 -1.04 -8.59 27.51
CA PRO A 411 -2.13 -8.60 28.49
C PRO A 411 -3.29 -7.64 28.14
N CYS A 412 -2.99 -6.47 27.57
CA CYS A 412 -4.03 -5.51 27.19
C CYS A 412 -4.89 -5.97 25.99
N PHE A 413 -4.43 -6.96 25.23
CA PHE A 413 -5.11 -7.53 24.08
C PHE A 413 -5.59 -8.97 24.32
N GLU A 414 -5.68 -9.43 25.58
CA GLU A 414 -6.09 -10.80 25.93
C GLU A 414 -7.43 -11.22 25.27
N GLY A 415 -8.36 -10.27 25.07
CA GLY A 415 -9.63 -10.53 24.38
C GLY A 415 -9.49 -11.04 22.94
N PHE A 416 -8.36 -10.77 22.28
CA PHE A 416 -8.07 -11.21 20.91
C PHE A 416 -7.51 -12.64 20.84
N HIS A 417 -7.10 -13.23 21.96
CA HIS A 417 -6.46 -14.54 21.96
C HIS A 417 -7.32 -15.63 21.28
N SER A 418 -8.64 -15.62 21.53
CA SER A 418 -9.57 -16.55 20.88
C SER A 418 -9.63 -16.35 19.37
N TRP A 419 -9.78 -15.10 18.91
CA TRP A 419 -9.86 -14.79 17.48
C TRP A 419 -8.59 -15.19 16.74
N LEU A 420 -7.43 -14.85 17.30
CA LEU A 420 -6.16 -15.11 16.67
C LEU A 420 -5.91 -16.61 16.50
N ASN A 421 -6.19 -17.42 17.53
CA ASN A 421 -5.99 -18.87 17.45
C ASN A 421 -6.99 -19.54 16.49
N ILE A 422 -8.25 -19.14 16.50
CA ILE A 422 -9.26 -19.74 15.60
C ILE A 422 -8.93 -19.43 14.14
N ILE A 423 -8.61 -18.17 13.83
CA ILE A 423 -8.22 -17.75 12.49
C ILE A 423 -6.90 -18.42 12.07
N HIS A 424 -5.93 -18.53 12.97
CA HIS A 424 -4.68 -19.27 12.71
C HIS A 424 -4.95 -20.71 12.29
N ASN A 425 -5.79 -21.42 13.05
CA ASN A 425 -6.17 -22.80 12.77
C ASN A 425 -6.88 -22.95 11.42
N GLN A 426 -7.81 -22.04 11.10
CA GLN A 426 -8.49 -22.01 9.79
C GLN A 426 -7.48 -21.90 8.63
N PHE A 427 -6.48 -21.03 8.74
CA PHE A 427 -5.41 -20.96 7.75
C PHE A 427 -4.54 -22.22 7.73
N ALA A 428 -4.12 -22.74 8.89
CA ALA A 428 -3.28 -23.93 9.01
C ALA A 428 -3.94 -25.18 8.38
N GLU A 429 -5.22 -25.41 8.68
CA GLU A 429 -6.03 -26.48 8.11
C GLU A 429 -6.19 -26.33 6.60
N GLY A 430 -6.56 -25.13 6.13
CA GLY A 430 -6.71 -24.85 4.70
C GLY A 430 -5.42 -25.01 3.91
N ILE A 431 -4.27 -24.60 4.47
CA ILE A 431 -2.95 -24.79 3.87
C ILE A 431 -2.59 -26.29 3.81
N THR A 432 -2.89 -27.03 4.87
CA THR A 432 -2.67 -28.47 4.95
C THR A 432 -3.51 -29.23 3.92
N GLU A 433 -4.80 -28.89 3.79
CA GLU A 433 -5.69 -29.51 2.81
C GLU A 433 -5.26 -29.18 1.38
N ARG A 434 -4.82 -27.94 1.13
CA ARG A 434 -4.23 -27.58 -0.17
C ARG A 434 -3.01 -28.44 -0.52
N ALA A 435 -2.12 -28.67 0.45
CA ALA A 435 -0.94 -29.52 0.25
C ALA A 435 -1.33 -30.98 -0.01
N ARG A 436 -2.37 -31.48 0.66
CA ARG A 436 -2.94 -32.82 0.46
C ARG A 436 -3.54 -32.97 -0.94
N SER A 437 -4.36 -32.00 -1.38
CA SER A 437 -4.96 -31.97 -2.71
C SER A 437 -3.90 -31.96 -3.82
N LYS A 438 -2.84 -31.14 -3.68
CA LYS A 438 -1.71 -31.12 -4.63
C LYS A 438 -1.00 -32.48 -4.72
N LYS A 439 -0.78 -33.15 -3.59
CA LYS A 439 -0.17 -34.51 -3.57
C LYS A 439 -1.07 -35.54 -4.27
N GLN A 440 -2.39 -35.46 -4.07
CA GLN A 440 -3.35 -36.35 -4.73
C GLN A 440 -3.41 -36.11 -6.25
N ALA A 441 -3.39 -34.86 -6.70
CA ALA A 441 -3.36 -34.50 -8.11
C ALA A 441 -2.09 -35.05 -8.80
N VAL A 442 -0.91 -34.90 -8.16
CA VAL A 442 0.36 -35.45 -8.68
C VAL A 442 0.38 -36.99 -8.67
N ALA A 443 -0.23 -37.63 -7.66
CA ALA A 443 -0.37 -39.08 -7.62
C ALA A 443 -1.31 -39.60 -8.73
N GLY A 444 -2.41 -38.89 -9.01
CA GLY A 444 -3.34 -39.21 -10.09
C GLY A 444 -2.77 -38.99 -11.50
N SER A 445 -1.83 -38.04 -11.66
CA SER A 445 -1.16 -37.78 -12.95
C SER A 445 -0.04 -38.77 -13.27
N ARG A 446 0.47 -39.53 -12.28
CA ARG A 446 1.40 -40.64 -12.53
C ARG A 446 0.60 -41.83 -13.06
N GLN A 447 0.55 -42.00 -14.38
CA GLN A 447 0.11 -43.26 -14.97
C GLN A 447 0.90 -44.41 -14.35
N ALA A 448 0.21 -45.39 -13.76
CA ALA A 448 0.84 -46.61 -13.27
C ALA A 448 1.54 -47.31 -14.44
N ILE A 449 2.88 -47.30 -14.45
CA ILE A 449 3.65 -48.16 -15.34
C ILE A 449 3.30 -49.60 -14.93
N PRO A 450 2.74 -50.43 -15.83
CA PRO A 450 2.46 -51.82 -15.50
C PRO A 450 3.77 -52.50 -15.12
N LEU A 451 3.76 -53.26 -14.02
CA LEU A 451 4.89 -54.11 -13.65
C LEU A 451 5.23 -55.04 -14.84
N PRO A 452 6.52 -55.24 -15.18
CA PRO A 452 6.92 -56.27 -16.13
C PRO A 452 6.34 -57.64 -15.73
N VAL A 453 5.83 -58.37 -16.71
CA VAL A 453 5.03 -59.61 -16.55
C VAL A 453 5.76 -60.74 -15.79
N GLU A 454 7.07 -60.61 -15.55
CA GLU A 454 7.91 -61.65 -14.96
C GLU A 454 7.98 -61.66 -13.42
N ILE A 455 7.34 -60.69 -12.73
CA ILE A 455 7.30 -60.67 -11.25
C ILE A 455 5.97 -61.26 -10.76
N ASN A 456 5.95 -62.58 -10.57
CA ASN A 456 4.79 -63.31 -10.06
C ASN A 456 4.69 -63.20 -8.53
N ILE A 457 4.06 -62.13 -8.03
CA ILE A 457 3.61 -62.04 -6.64
C ILE A 457 2.14 -62.48 -6.60
N GLN A 458 1.88 -63.73 -6.22
CA GLN A 458 0.54 -64.16 -5.82
C GLN A 458 0.15 -63.43 -4.52
N ARG A 459 -0.53 -62.30 -4.64
CA ARG A 459 -1.27 -61.66 -3.53
C ARG A 459 -2.75 -61.63 -3.87
N ARG A 460 -3.55 -62.15 -2.93
CA ARG A 460 -5.02 -62.11 -2.88
C ARG A 460 -5.56 -60.77 -3.41
N ALA A 461 -6.58 -60.85 -4.25
CA ALA A 461 -7.31 -59.68 -4.75
C ALA A 461 -7.74 -58.76 -3.59
N PRO A 462 -7.27 -57.52 -3.53
CA PRO A 462 -7.93 -56.49 -2.73
C PRO A 462 -9.13 -55.99 -3.52
N VAL A 463 -10.25 -55.86 -2.82
CA VAL A 463 -11.44 -55.12 -3.25
C VAL A 463 -11.00 -53.78 -3.87
N LEU A 464 -11.38 -53.54 -5.13
CA LEU A 464 -11.23 -52.22 -5.76
C LEU A 464 -11.94 -51.19 -4.87
N PRO A 465 -11.24 -50.16 -4.35
CA PRO A 465 -11.96 -49.03 -3.78
C PRO A 465 -12.72 -48.34 -4.91
N PRO A 466 -13.88 -47.73 -4.61
CA PRO A 466 -14.63 -47.00 -5.61
C PRO A 466 -13.72 -45.95 -6.25
N GLN A 467 -13.71 -45.89 -7.58
CA GLN A 467 -13.14 -44.76 -8.31
C GLN A 467 -13.83 -43.51 -7.77
N LYS A 468 -13.16 -42.78 -6.88
CA LYS A 468 -13.62 -41.46 -6.45
C LYS A 468 -13.71 -40.63 -7.71
N ALA A 469 -14.94 -40.22 -8.02
CA ALA A 469 -15.23 -39.24 -9.05
C ALA A 469 -14.25 -38.06 -8.90
N VAL A 470 -13.80 -37.55 -10.04
CA VAL A 470 -12.95 -36.36 -10.17
C VAL A 470 -13.45 -35.31 -9.16
N THR A 471 -12.72 -35.16 -8.06
CA THR A 471 -12.97 -34.11 -7.07
C THR A 471 -12.84 -32.78 -7.78
N GLU A 472 -13.81 -31.89 -7.59
CA GLU A 472 -13.73 -30.51 -8.07
C GLU A 472 -12.33 -29.92 -7.79
N PRO A 473 -11.80 -29.06 -8.69
CA PRO A 473 -10.51 -28.43 -8.47
C PRO A 473 -10.51 -27.70 -7.12
N PHE A 474 -9.43 -27.86 -6.35
CA PHE A 474 -9.29 -27.23 -5.04
C PHE A 474 -9.48 -25.71 -5.16
N ASP A 475 -10.36 -25.15 -4.34
CA ASP A 475 -10.59 -23.71 -4.32
C ASP A 475 -9.46 -22.99 -3.58
N ASP A 476 -8.48 -22.51 -4.35
CA ASP A 476 -7.40 -21.70 -3.82
C ASP A 476 -7.89 -20.34 -3.29
N ALA A 477 -9.08 -19.84 -3.62
CA ALA A 477 -9.57 -18.55 -3.13
C ALA A 477 -10.03 -18.62 -1.67
N THR A 478 -10.64 -19.73 -1.25
CA THR A 478 -11.13 -19.97 0.12
C THR A 478 -10.25 -20.95 0.93
N LEU A 479 -9.14 -21.44 0.35
CA LEU A 479 -8.40 -22.61 0.86
C LEU A 479 -9.30 -23.83 1.09
N GLY A 480 -10.16 -24.14 0.11
CA GLY A 480 -11.08 -25.27 0.19
C GLY A 480 -12.19 -25.06 1.22
N GLY A 481 -12.62 -23.81 1.42
CA GLY A 481 -13.70 -23.42 2.33
C GLY A 481 -13.29 -23.08 3.76
N HIS A 482 -12.00 -23.20 4.11
CA HIS A 482 -11.54 -22.94 5.48
C HIS A 482 -11.36 -21.45 5.80
N VAL A 483 -11.16 -20.60 4.78
CA VAL A 483 -10.97 -19.16 4.94
C VAL A 483 -12.07 -18.43 4.18
N ASP A 484 -13.13 -18.08 4.90
CA ASP A 484 -14.26 -17.31 4.38
C ASP A 484 -14.62 -16.15 5.32
N TYR A 485 -15.22 -15.09 4.76
CA TYR A 485 -15.64 -13.94 5.56
C TYR A 485 -16.71 -14.27 6.59
N THR A 486 -17.61 -15.20 6.28
CA THR A 486 -18.72 -15.58 7.17
C THR A 486 -18.15 -16.22 8.43
N GLU A 487 -17.20 -17.15 8.28
CA GLU A 487 -16.48 -17.77 9.39
C GLU A 487 -15.73 -16.73 10.22
N PHE A 488 -14.97 -15.84 9.59
CA PHE A 488 -14.27 -14.76 10.31
C PHE A 488 -15.25 -13.87 11.08
N LEU A 489 -16.37 -13.50 10.45
CA LEU A 489 -17.36 -12.63 11.09
C LEU A 489 -18.06 -13.33 12.26
N ILE A 490 -18.37 -14.63 12.15
CA ILE A 490 -18.96 -15.45 13.22
C ILE A 490 -18.03 -15.51 14.44
N GLU A 491 -16.72 -15.54 14.23
CA GLU A 491 -15.76 -15.51 15.32
C GLU A 491 -15.57 -14.10 15.89
N MET A 492 -15.60 -13.08 15.03
CA MET A 492 -15.22 -11.71 15.40
C MET A 492 -16.40 -10.83 15.88
N TRP A 493 -17.65 -11.20 15.68
CA TRP A 493 -18.76 -10.31 16.07
C TRP A 493 -19.04 -10.27 17.58
N ILE A 494 -18.51 -11.22 18.36
CA ILE A 494 -18.53 -11.20 19.83
C ILE A 494 -17.12 -10.94 20.35
N PHE A 495 -16.96 -9.90 21.16
CA PHE A 495 -15.70 -9.57 21.81
C PHE A 495 -15.90 -9.45 23.32
N LYS A 496 -15.18 -10.27 24.10
CA LYS A 496 -15.30 -10.32 25.57
C LYS A 496 -16.75 -10.49 26.08
N GLY A 497 -17.57 -11.23 25.34
CA GLY A 497 -18.98 -11.48 25.67
C GLY A 497 -19.96 -10.37 25.26
N GLU A 498 -19.47 -9.29 24.64
CA GLU A 498 -20.29 -8.22 24.10
C GLU A 498 -20.41 -8.33 22.58
N GLN A 499 -21.58 -8.00 22.04
CA GLN A 499 -21.79 -7.92 20.59
C GLN A 499 -21.18 -6.63 20.04
N LEU A 500 -20.33 -6.77 19.03
CA LEU A 500 -19.85 -5.68 18.20
C LEU A 500 -20.89 -5.31 17.14
N ILE A 501 -20.74 -4.12 16.57
CA ILE A 501 -21.71 -3.62 15.60
C ILE A 501 -21.47 -4.29 14.24
N VAL A 502 -22.37 -5.19 13.86
CA VAL A 502 -22.47 -5.75 12.51
C VAL A 502 -23.42 -4.89 11.68
N ARG A 503 -22.90 -4.32 10.59
CA ARG A 503 -23.61 -3.37 9.72
C ARG A 503 -24.34 -4.08 8.59
N ASN A 504 -23.76 -5.18 8.07
CA ASN A 504 -24.36 -5.99 7.03
C ASN A 504 -25.24 -7.10 7.63
N LYS A 505 -26.39 -6.75 8.20
CA LYS A 505 -27.26 -7.71 8.93
C LYS A 505 -27.92 -8.76 8.03
N ASP A 506 -27.93 -8.56 6.71
CA ASP A 506 -28.59 -9.46 5.76
C ASP A 506 -27.81 -10.77 5.53
N GLN A 507 -26.60 -10.91 6.08
CA GLN A 507 -25.71 -12.06 5.84
C GLN A 507 -25.41 -12.91 7.10
N LEU A 508 -25.93 -12.56 8.27
CA LEU A 508 -25.79 -13.45 9.43
C LEU A 508 -26.80 -14.61 9.29
N PRO A 509 -26.40 -15.89 9.45
CA PRO A 509 -27.36 -16.96 9.61
C PRO A 509 -28.25 -16.61 10.80
N ALA A 510 -29.57 -16.67 10.61
CA ALA A 510 -30.52 -16.35 11.67
C ALA A 510 -30.16 -17.17 12.92
N ALA A 511 -29.87 -16.48 14.03
CA ALA A 511 -29.64 -17.14 15.30
C ALA A 511 -30.87 -18.02 15.58
N GLU A 512 -30.67 -19.34 15.70
CA GLU A 512 -31.75 -20.22 16.10
C GLU A 512 -32.29 -19.72 17.44
N PRO A 513 -33.63 -19.53 17.57
CA PRO A 513 -34.20 -19.11 18.83
C PRO A 513 -33.93 -20.20 19.88
N SER A 514 -33.28 -19.77 20.96
CA SER A 514 -32.91 -20.54 22.15
C SER A 514 -34.03 -21.39 22.74
#